data_AF-A0A5R8N091-F1
#
_entry.id   AF-A0A5R8N091-F1
#
_cell.length_a   1.000
_cell.length_b   1.000
_cell.length_c   1.000
_cell.angle_alpha   90.00
_cell.angle_beta   90.00
_cell.angle_gamma   90.00
#
_symmetry.space_group_name_H-M   'P 1'
#
loop_
_entity.id
_entity.type
_entity.pdbx_description
1 polymer ?
#
loop_
_entity_poly.entity_id
_entity_poly.type
_entity_poly.pdbx_seq_one_letter_code
_entity_poly.pdbx_strand_id
1 'polypeptide(L)'
;MSEARAATEKLQAELHGLGITSAYDVGDDATISVWIGLVVRYRDGFYHWQEGPAKRRHPDTDPAGCAMRVARRFKELQADIPPWWDDLVRELRGKPAQDYP
;
A
#
# COMPACT_ATOMS: atom_id res chain seq x y z
N MET A 1 -18.88 12.88 1.67
CA MET A 1 -17.64 12.14 1.98
C MET A 1 -18.01 10.67 1.94
N SER A 2 -17.34 9.86 1.12
CA SER A 2 -17.62 8.43 1.04
C SER A 2 -17.06 7.71 2.28
N GLU A 3 -17.67 6.58 2.65
CA GLU A 3 -17.17 5.74 3.75
C GLU A 3 -15.73 5.29 3.49
N ALA A 4 -15.43 4.91 2.24
CA ALA A 4 -14.09 4.52 1.81
C ALA A 4 -13.07 5.63 2.06
N ARG A 5 -13.39 6.87 1.67
CA ARG A 5 -12.50 8.01 1.90
C ARG A 5 -12.25 8.27 3.39
N ALA A 6 -13.28 8.20 4.21
CA ALA A 6 -13.12 8.35 5.65
C ALA A 6 -12.26 7.21 6.26
N ALA A 7 -12.38 6.00 5.72
CA ALA A 7 -11.60 4.85 6.16
C ALA A 7 -10.12 4.92 5.72
N THR A 8 -9.83 5.45 4.53
CA THR A 8 -8.46 5.67 4.03
C THR A 8 -7.78 6.84 4.74
N GLU A 9 -8.50 7.95 4.97
CA GLU A 9 -7.99 9.11 5.75
C GLU A 9 -7.59 8.69 7.17
N LYS A 10 -8.43 7.89 7.85
CA LYS A 10 -8.11 7.32 9.17
C LYS A 10 -6.90 6.41 9.12
N LEU A 11 -6.87 5.47 8.16
CA LEU A 11 -5.74 4.57 7.99
C LEU A 11 -4.43 5.34 7.76
N GLN A 12 -4.46 6.39 6.95
CA GLN A 12 -3.30 7.24 6.68
C GLN A 12 -2.82 7.95 7.96
N ALA A 13 -3.74 8.47 8.77
CA ALA A 13 -3.40 9.08 10.06
C ALA A 13 -2.74 8.08 11.02
N GLU A 14 -3.26 6.86 11.12
CA GLU A 14 -2.68 5.79 11.95
C GLU A 14 -1.28 5.38 11.44
N LEU A 15 -1.11 5.22 10.13
CA LEU A 15 0.20 4.93 9.52
C LEU A 15 1.22 6.05 9.80
N HIS A 16 0.78 7.29 9.70
CA HIS A 16 1.60 8.46 10.03
C HIS A 16 2.01 8.45 11.50
N GLY A 17 1.08 8.13 12.41
CA GLY A 17 1.35 7.96 13.84
C GLY A 17 2.38 6.87 14.16
N LEU A 18 2.49 5.86 13.30
CA LEU A 18 3.49 4.78 13.37
C LEU A 18 4.81 5.11 12.66
N GLY A 19 4.96 6.34 12.14
CA GLY A 19 6.18 6.83 11.47
C GLY A 19 6.25 6.52 9.98
N ILE A 20 5.16 6.03 9.37
CA ILE A 20 5.09 5.81 7.92
C ILE A 20 4.48 7.03 7.26
N THR A 21 5.37 7.97 6.92
CA THR A 21 5.00 9.25 6.31
C THR A 21 4.96 9.21 4.79
N SER A 22 5.42 8.12 4.18
CA SER A 22 5.42 7.92 2.72
C SER A 22 4.09 7.42 2.16
N ALA A 23 3.09 7.15 3.02
CA ALA A 23 1.81 6.61 2.60
C ALA A 23 0.92 7.70 1.98
N TYR A 24 0.36 7.44 0.80
CA TYR A 24 -0.47 8.39 0.04
C TYR A 24 -1.69 7.72 -0.59
N ASP A 25 -2.77 8.49 -0.76
CA ASP A 25 -3.96 8.07 -1.51
C ASP A 25 -3.66 8.13 -3.02
N VAL A 26 -4.08 7.10 -3.76
CA VAL A 26 -3.83 6.99 -5.21
C VAL A 26 -4.88 7.71 -6.08
N GLY A 27 -5.86 8.37 -5.45
CA GLY A 27 -6.89 9.18 -6.10
C GLY A 27 -8.22 8.47 -6.36
N ASP A 28 -8.40 7.24 -5.87
CA ASP A 28 -9.64 6.46 -6.02
C ASP A 28 -10.52 6.47 -4.75
N ASP A 29 -10.17 7.31 -3.76
CA ASP A 29 -10.81 7.44 -2.44
C ASP A 29 -10.81 6.14 -1.60
N ALA A 30 -10.21 5.06 -2.07
CA ALA A 30 -10.32 3.74 -1.46
C ALA A 30 -8.97 3.05 -1.26
N THR A 31 -7.90 3.53 -1.89
CA THR A 31 -6.61 2.86 -1.92
C THR A 31 -5.49 3.78 -1.42
N ILE A 32 -4.78 3.31 -0.41
CA ILE A 32 -3.53 3.89 0.11
C ILE A 32 -2.34 3.08 -0.42
N SER A 33 -1.42 3.75 -1.08
CA SER A 33 -0.09 3.22 -1.39
C SER A 33 0.85 3.51 -0.25
N VAL A 34 1.46 2.48 0.34
CA VAL A 34 2.34 2.58 1.51
C VAL A 34 3.80 2.49 1.09
N TRP A 35 4.08 1.61 0.13
CA TRP A 35 5.39 1.40 -0.49
C TRP A 35 5.21 0.81 -1.88
N ILE A 36 6.28 0.76 -2.68
CA ILE A 36 6.24 0.10 -4.00
C ILE A 36 5.92 -1.38 -3.77
N GLY A 37 4.78 -1.80 -4.30
CA GLY A 37 4.27 -3.14 -4.10
C GLY A 37 3.58 -3.37 -2.75
N LEU A 38 3.36 -2.36 -1.89
CA LEU A 38 2.52 -2.51 -0.69
C LEU A 38 1.38 -1.50 -0.73
N VAL A 39 0.17 -1.98 -1.06
CA VAL A 39 -1.03 -1.16 -1.17
C VAL A 39 -2.14 -1.70 -0.26
N VAL A 40 -2.94 -0.81 0.30
CA VAL A 40 -4.10 -1.13 1.13
C VAL A 40 -5.34 -0.52 0.48
N ARG A 41 -6.35 -1.35 0.20
CA ARG A 41 -7.64 -0.96 -0.35
C ARG A 41 -8.75 -1.21 0.65
N TYR A 42 -9.61 -0.22 0.85
CA TYR A 42 -10.85 -0.37 1.60
C TYR A 42 -11.98 -0.79 0.66
N ARG A 43 -12.67 -1.89 0.97
CA ARG A 43 -13.77 -2.41 0.17
C ARG A 43 -14.72 -3.23 1.04
N ASP A 44 -16.02 -3.06 0.82
CA ASP A 44 -17.07 -3.84 1.48
C ASP A 44 -16.97 -3.84 3.02
N GLY A 45 -16.49 -2.73 3.61
CA GLY A 45 -16.29 -2.57 5.06
C GLY A 45 -14.93 -3.04 5.60
N PHE A 46 -14.07 -3.63 4.76
CA PHE A 46 -12.81 -4.25 5.19
C PHE A 46 -11.58 -3.63 4.52
N TYR A 47 -10.44 -3.75 5.21
CA TYR A 47 -9.14 -3.46 4.62
C TYR A 47 -8.59 -4.70 3.90
N HIS A 48 -8.13 -4.52 2.68
CA HIS A 48 -7.47 -5.53 1.85
C HIS A 48 -6.11 -5.01 1.49
N TRP A 49 -5.07 -5.84 1.52
CA TRP A 49 -3.74 -5.35 1.15
C TRP A 49 -3.00 -6.32 0.25
N GLN A 50 -2.20 -5.75 -0.65
CA GLN A 50 -1.44 -6.49 -1.63
C GLN A 50 0.04 -6.19 -1.45
N GLU A 51 0.85 -7.25 -1.50
CA GLU A 51 2.30 -7.23 -1.42
C GLU A 51 2.89 -7.81 -2.71
N GLY A 52 3.43 -6.98 -3.59
CA GLY A 52 3.88 -7.35 -4.92
C GLY A 52 2.77 -8.11 -5.68
N PRO A 53 3.03 -9.33 -6.19
CA PRO A 53 2.01 -10.16 -6.83
C PRO A 53 1.08 -10.85 -5.83
N ALA A 54 1.42 -10.90 -4.54
CA ALA A 54 0.67 -11.62 -3.53
C ALA A 54 -0.48 -10.75 -2.98
N LYS A 55 -1.72 -11.26 -3.06
CA LYS A 55 -2.90 -10.62 -2.47
C LYS A 55 -3.18 -11.25 -1.11
N ARG A 56 -3.26 -10.44 -0.04
CA ARG A 56 -3.69 -10.91 1.29
C ARG A 56 -4.94 -10.15 1.72
N ARG A 57 -5.89 -10.87 2.32
CA ARG A 57 -7.00 -10.21 3.01
C ARG A 57 -6.56 -9.89 4.42
N HIS A 58 -6.68 -8.63 4.85
CA HIS A 58 -6.57 -8.35 6.27
C HIS A 58 -7.90 -8.78 6.91
N PRO A 59 -7.90 -9.59 7.99
CA PRO A 59 -9.16 -10.13 8.53
C PRO A 59 -10.03 -9.08 9.26
N ASP A 60 -9.52 -7.87 9.49
CA ASP A 60 -10.08 -6.91 10.43
C ASP A 60 -10.61 -5.64 9.75
N THR A 61 -11.51 -4.95 10.45
CA THR A 61 -12.12 -3.66 10.06
C THR A 61 -11.53 -2.48 10.83
N ASP A 62 -10.68 -2.74 11.84
CA ASP A 62 -10.04 -1.69 12.63
C ASP A 62 -8.87 -1.00 11.86
N PRO A 63 -8.94 0.32 11.58
CA PRO A 63 -7.85 1.05 10.93
C PRO A 63 -6.53 0.99 11.70
N ALA A 64 -6.55 1.03 13.03
CA ALA A 64 -5.33 1.03 13.84
C ALA A 64 -4.64 -0.34 13.79
N GLY A 65 -5.40 -1.42 13.98
CA GLY A 65 -4.94 -2.79 13.80
C GLY A 65 -4.40 -3.05 12.39
N CYS A 66 -5.06 -2.51 11.36
CA CYS A 66 -4.59 -2.55 9.98
C CYS A 66 -3.25 -1.82 9.85
N ALA A 67 -3.16 -0.58 10.31
CA ALA A 67 -1.95 0.24 10.26
C ALA A 67 -0.76 -0.44 10.96
N MET A 68 -0.97 -1.05 12.13
CA MET A 68 0.08 -1.78 12.85
C MET A 68 0.66 -2.95 12.05
N ARG A 69 -0.21 -3.76 11.42
CA ARG A 69 0.25 -4.90 10.61
C ARG A 69 0.93 -4.44 9.33
N VAL A 70 0.37 -3.41 8.70
CA VAL A 70 0.95 -2.76 7.53
C VAL A 70 2.33 -2.21 7.85
N ALA A 71 2.47 -1.52 8.98
CA ALA A 71 3.72 -0.92 9.40
C ALA A 71 4.79 -1.94 9.76
N ARG A 72 4.39 -3.03 10.42
CA ARG A 72 5.29 -4.15 10.67
C ARG A 72 5.81 -4.73 9.36
N ARG A 73 4.93 -5.00 8.40
CA ARG A 73 5.33 -5.61 7.13
C ARG A 73 6.16 -4.67 6.28
N PHE A 74 5.85 -3.38 6.27
CA PHE A 74 6.68 -2.35 5.66
C PHE A 74 8.12 -2.39 6.20
N LYS A 75 8.31 -2.47 7.52
CA LYS A 75 9.65 -2.59 8.12
C LYS A 75 10.36 -3.89 7.73
N GLU A 76 9.64 -5.01 7.71
CA GLU A 76 10.19 -6.29 7.25
C GLU A 76 10.68 -6.21 5.80
N LEU A 77 9.88 -5.61 4.91
CA LEU A 77 10.21 -5.43 3.49
C LEU A 77 11.36 -4.45 3.26
N GLN A 78 11.49 -3.41 4.09
CA GLN A 78 12.63 -2.50 4.02
C GLN A 78 13.93 -3.16 4.52
N ALA A 79 13.84 -4.04 5.52
CA ALA A 79 15.00 -4.74 6.06
C ALA A 79 15.51 -5.85 5.12
N ASP A 80 14.60 -6.52 4.42
CA ASP A 80 14.90 -7.59 3.46
C ASP A 80 14.06 -7.39 2.19
N ILE A 81 14.62 -6.64 1.24
CA ILE A 81 13.94 -6.27 0.00
C ILE A 81 13.74 -7.53 -0.84
N PRO A 82 12.49 -7.93 -1.14
CA PRO A 82 12.25 -9.18 -1.86
C PRO A 82 12.70 -9.09 -3.33
N PRO A 83 13.11 -10.21 -3.95
CA PRO A 83 13.53 -10.23 -5.35
C PRO A 83 12.48 -9.74 -6.36
N TRP A 84 11.19 -9.92 -6.05
CA TRP A 84 10.09 -9.44 -6.91
C TRP A 84 10.03 -7.91 -6.98
N TRP A 85 10.69 -7.19 -6.06
CA TRP A 85 10.67 -5.74 -6.02
C TRP A 85 11.38 -5.12 -7.22
N ASP A 86 12.54 -5.67 -7.61
CA ASP A 86 13.29 -5.17 -8.76
C ASP A 86 12.50 -5.36 -10.07
N ASP A 87 11.87 -6.52 -10.22
CA ASP A 87 11.00 -6.81 -11.37
C ASP A 87 9.82 -5.83 -11.42
N LEU A 88 9.16 -5.60 -10.27
CA LEU A 88 8.06 -4.64 -10.16
C LEU A 88 8.50 -3.20 -10.47
N VAL A 89 9.66 -2.77 -9.96
CA VAL A 89 10.21 -1.44 -10.25
C VAL A 89 10.54 -1.29 -11.73
N ARG A 90 11.09 -2.34 -12.36
CA ARG A 90 11.38 -2.35 -13.79
C ARG A 90 10.11 -2.27 -14.64
N GLU A 91 9.06 -2.98 -14.24
CA GLU A 91 7.75 -2.90 -14.89
C GLU A 91 7.13 -1.50 -14.75
N LEU A 92 7.15 -0.92 -13.54
CA LEU A 92 6.60 0.40 -13.26
C LEU A 92 7.37 1.54 -13.95
N ARG A 93 8.69 1.41 -14.11
CA ARG A 93 9.51 2.37 -14.86
C ARG A 93 9.31 2.30 -16.38
N GLY A 94 8.65 1.24 -16.87
CA GLY A 94 8.50 0.96 -18.30
C GLY A 94 9.82 0.54 -18.95
N LYS A 95 9.74 -0.07 -20.15
CA LYS A 95 10.92 -0.17 -21.02
C LYS A 95 11.36 1.25 -21.38
N PRO A 96 12.67 1.59 -21.36
CA PRO A 96 13.10 2.85 -21.95
C PRO A 96 12.54 2.91 -23.37
N ALA A 97 11.90 4.03 -23.72
CA ALA A 97 11.43 4.25 -25.07
C ALA A 97 12.60 3.95 -26.01
N GLN A 98 12.51 2.87 -26.79
CA GLN A 98 13.46 2.64 -27.86
C GLN A 98 13.39 3.87 -28.75
N ASP A 99 14.56 4.46 -28.99
CA ASP A 99 14.76 5.66 -29.78
C ASP A 99 13.82 5.66 -30.99
N TYR A 100 12.94 6.67 -31.02
CA TYR A 100 12.13 6.98 -32.18
C TYR A 100 13.08 7.49 -33.29
N PRO A 101 13.00 6.94 -34.52
CA PRO A 101 13.97 7.20 -35.59
C PRO A 101 14.00 8.67 -36.04
#